data_AF-A0A412JV48-F1
#
_entry.id   AF-A0A412JV48-F1
#
_cell.length_a   1.000
_cell.length_b   1.000
_cell.length_c   1.000
_cell.angle_alpha   90.00
_cell.angle_beta   90.00
_cell.angle_gamma   90.00
#
_symmetry.space_group_name_H-M   'P 1'
#
loop_
_entity.id
_entity.type
_entity.pdbx_description
1 polymer ?
#
loop_
_entity_poly.entity_id
_entity_poly.type
_entity_poly.pdbx_seq_one_letter_code
_entity_poly.pdbx_strand_id
1 'polypeptide(L)'
;MDNRNRIIDRIETYYKAYLERQSNTLFNVYTDVLLTQVLNIPCCKVIIEALKKKHPIAEDVLKEHFNKEWFSYIRDVTADYEYYISYCLHWLAYIKSASKTLDGYYKKCKWLDKNGETNDSTMLFKTDVIRPILDYIIFQLQEESYILYLLDRYKQRIERFEKLESIGSKSELELQKDLFLFLFDQGTEFAGFEAHNSVSTGNGEMDFYIKCQGEPFVIEVKLYKEGKDTRHYLSQLTAYMSQIGAEYGCLYIFTKEDVTFNLREAEESIYVKTVYIGEKTPCNKETKEIVL
;
A
#
# COMPACT_ATOMS: atom_id res chain seq x y z
N MET A 1 -12.76 1.16 -20.36
CA MET A 1 -11.44 1.28 -19.69
C MET A 1 -11.16 2.74 -19.45
N ASP A 2 -11.36 3.20 -18.21
CA ASP A 2 -11.17 4.59 -17.78
C ASP A 2 -9.74 5.08 -18.14
N ASN A 3 -9.62 6.34 -18.55
CA ASN A 3 -8.36 7.02 -18.83
C ASN A 3 -7.39 6.92 -17.64
N ARG A 4 -7.92 6.85 -16.41
CA ARG A 4 -7.15 6.64 -15.17
C ARG A 4 -6.48 5.26 -15.10
N ASN A 5 -7.21 4.18 -15.38
CA ASN A 5 -6.66 2.82 -15.39
C ASN A 5 -5.53 2.68 -16.41
N ARG A 6 -5.65 3.32 -17.58
CA ARG A 6 -4.57 3.36 -18.59
C ARG A 6 -3.32 4.09 -18.09
N ILE A 7 -3.47 5.12 -17.25
CA ILE A 7 -2.34 5.83 -16.65
C ILE A 7 -1.66 4.96 -15.60
N ILE A 8 -2.44 4.29 -14.75
CA ILE A 8 -1.93 3.37 -13.72
C ILE A 8 -1.17 2.21 -14.36
N ASP A 9 -1.76 1.54 -15.36
CA ASP A 9 -1.11 0.46 -16.11
C ASP A 9 0.23 0.91 -16.72
N ARG A 10 0.27 2.16 -17.19
CA ARG A 10 1.46 2.76 -17.78
C ARG A 10 2.54 3.04 -16.72
N ILE A 11 2.17 3.53 -15.54
CA ILE A 11 3.09 3.71 -14.40
C ILE A 11 3.67 2.35 -13.98
N GLU A 12 2.83 1.33 -13.83
CA GLU A 12 3.26 -0.02 -13.47
C GLU A 12 4.17 -0.64 -14.54
N THR A 13 3.88 -0.42 -15.82
CA THR A 13 4.75 -0.85 -16.93
C THR A 13 6.13 -0.19 -16.87
N TYR A 14 6.18 1.11 -16.61
CA TYR A 14 7.46 1.82 -16.43
C TYR A 14 8.24 1.31 -15.22
N TYR A 15 7.55 1.03 -14.12
CA TYR A 15 8.19 0.49 -12.92
C TYR A 15 8.75 -0.93 -13.14
N LYS A 16 8.00 -1.82 -13.79
CA LYS A 16 8.49 -3.17 -14.16
C LYS A 16 9.74 -3.10 -15.04
N ALA A 17 9.71 -2.26 -16.07
CA ALA A 17 10.88 -2.04 -16.93
C ALA A 17 12.08 -1.45 -16.17
N TYR A 18 11.84 -0.61 -15.16
CA TYR A 18 12.87 -0.07 -14.29
C TYR A 18 13.46 -1.15 -13.35
N LEU A 19 12.66 -2.06 -12.82
CA LEU A 19 13.12 -3.17 -11.98
C LEU A 19 14.14 -4.06 -12.72
N GLU A 20 13.89 -4.36 -13.99
CA GLU A 20 14.76 -5.18 -14.85
C GLU A 20 16.14 -4.55 -15.13
N ARG A 21 16.32 -3.24 -14.91
CA ARG A 21 17.60 -2.55 -15.15
C ARG A 21 18.61 -2.82 -14.03
N GLN A 22 19.67 -3.57 -14.31
CA GLN A 22 20.70 -3.92 -13.32
C GLN A 22 22.01 -3.12 -13.37
N SER A 23 22.14 -2.13 -14.26
CA SER A 23 23.40 -1.37 -14.37
C SER A 23 23.58 -0.36 -13.22
N ASN A 24 24.63 -0.55 -12.43
CA ASN A 24 25.04 0.42 -11.39
C ASN A 24 25.51 1.76 -11.98
N THR A 25 26.14 1.74 -13.15
CA THR A 25 26.64 2.95 -13.84
C THR A 25 25.52 3.81 -14.37
N LEU A 26 24.48 3.19 -14.94
CA LEU A 26 23.33 3.90 -15.52
C LEU A 26 22.16 4.03 -14.53
N PHE A 27 22.37 3.67 -13.26
CA PHE A 27 21.31 3.64 -12.24
C PHE A 27 20.58 4.98 -12.11
N ASN A 28 21.34 6.08 -12.02
CA ASN A 28 20.77 7.42 -11.89
C ASN A 28 19.98 7.80 -13.15
N VAL A 29 20.51 7.46 -14.33
CA VAL A 29 19.84 7.70 -15.61
C VAL A 29 18.51 6.95 -15.66
N TYR A 30 18.47 5.67 -15.29
CA TYR A 30 17.24 4.89 -15.29
C TYR A 30 16.22 5.42 -14.28
N THR A 31 16.68 5.84 -13.11
CA THR A 31 15.82 6.44 -12.08
C THR A 31 15.21 7.75 -12.57
N ASP A 32 16.04 8.62 -13.15
CA ASP A 32 15.62 9.90 -13.70
C ASP A 32 14.66 9.72 -14.89
N VAL A 33 14.92 8.74 -15.76
CA VAL A 33 14.04 8.42 -16.90
C VAL A 33 12.68 7.97 -16.40
N LEU A 34 12.62 7.05 -15.42
CA LEU A 34 11.36 6.60 -14.83
C LEU A 34 10.57 7.79 -14.26
N LEU A 35 11.20 8.58 -13.39
CA LEU A 35 10.53 9.72 -12.76
C LEU A 35 10.09 10.76 -13.80
N THR A 36 10.91 11.02 -14.82
CA THR A 36 10.54 11.92 -15.93
C THR A 36 9.36 11.38 -16.73
N GLN A 37 9.34 10.08 -17.04
CA GLN A 37 8.25 9.44 -17.77
C GLN A 37 6.92 9.54 -17.00
N VAL A 38 6.95 9.34 -15.68
CA VAL A 38 5.77 9.45 -14.81
C VAL A 38 5.34 10.91 -14.63
N LEU A 39 6.28 11.83 -14.35
CA LEU A 39 5.99 13.25 -14.12
C LEU A 39 5.66 14.03 -15.40
N ASN A 40 5.95 13.48 -16.59
CA ASN A 40 5.46 14.04 -17.85
C ASN A 40 3.97 13.77 -18.08
N ILE A 41 3.34 12.91 -17.28
CA ILE A 41 1.89 12.76 -17.26
C ILE A 41 1.31 13.92 -16.43
N PRO A 42 0.47 14.81 -17.01
CA PRO A 42 0.08 16.06 -16.34
C PRO A 42 -0.56 15.87 -14.96
N CYS A 43 -1.45 14.89 -14.80
CA CYS A 43 -2.11 14.63 -13.52
C CYS A 43 -1.13 14.15 -12.44
N CYS A 44 -0.18 13.26 -12.79
CA CYS A 44 0.86 12.79 -11.88
C CYS A 44 1.73 13.96 -11.41
N LYS A 45 2.05 14.89 -12.30
CA LYS A 45 2.80 16.11 -11.95
C LYS A 45 2.06 16.96 -10.93
N VAL A 46 0.77 17.22 -11.17
CA VAL A 46 -0.08 18.01 -10.26
C VAL A 46 -0.13 17.36 -8.87
N ILE A 47 -0.32 16.05 -8.79
CA ILE A 47 -0.33 15.28 -7.53
C ILE A 47 0.97 15.49 -6.74
N ILE A 48 2.11 15.36 -7.41
CA ILE A 48 3.43 15.50 -6.77
C ILE A 48 3.74 16.94 -6.38
N GLU A 49 3.35 17.92 -7.18
CA GLU A 49 3.50 19.34 -6.86
C GLU A 49 2.63 19.75 -5.67
N ALA A 50 1.40 19.23 -5.57
CA ALA A 50 0.51 19.43 -4.44
C ALA A 50 1.12 18.85 -3.15
N LEU A 51 1.64 17.61 -3.20
CA LEU A 51 2.30 16.97 -2.06
C LEU A 51 3.50 17.79 -1.57
N LYS A 52 4.38 18.21 -2.50
CA LYS A 52 5.55 19.04 -2.16
C LYS A 52 5.16 20.37 -1.51
N LYS A 53 4.05 20.96 -1.95
CA LYS A 53 3.52 22.21 -1.36
C LYS A 53 2.93 21.98 0.03
N LYS A 54 2.28 20.84 0.26
CA LYS A 54 1.71 20.46 1.56
C LYS A 54 2.81 20.17 2.59
N HIS A 55 3.86 19.47 2.18
CA HIS A 55 5.00 19.11 3.05
C HIS A 55 6.32 19.65 2.47
N PRO A 56 6.56 20.97 2.53
CA PRO A 56 7.80 21.55 2.03
C PRO A 56 8.98 21.14 2.93
N ILE A 57 10.11 20.81 2.32
CA ILE A 57 11.34 20.48 3.07
C ILE A 57 12.48 21.40 2.62
N ALA A 58 13.03 22.15 3.57
CA ALA A 58 14.13 23.06 3.32
C ALA A 58 15.42 22.30 2.97
N GLU A 59 16.21 22.87 2.05
CA GLU A 59 17.47 22.26 1.61
C GLU A 59 18.47 22.08 2.77
N ASP A 60 18.49 23.00 3.73
CA ASP A 60 19.35 22.91 4.92
C ASP A 60 19.06 21.67 5.77
N VAL A 61 17.78 21.27 5.87
CA VAL A 61 17.37 20.04 6.56
C VAL A 61 17.91 18.81 5.83
N LEU A 62 17.79 18.78 4.49
CA LEU A 62 18.30 17.68 3.67
C LEU A 62 19.83 17.59 3.78
N LYS A 63 20.52 18.72 3.76
CA LYS A 63 21.97 18.80 3.92
C LYS A 63 22.41 18.35 5.30
N GLU A 64 21.68 18.70 6.34
CA GLU A 64 21.94 18.22 7.70
C GLU A 64 21.76 16.69 7.78
N HIS A 65 20.65 16.17 7.28
CA HIS A 65 20.35 14.74 7.25
C HIS A 65 21.37 13.95 6.43
N PHE A 66 21.89 14.52 5.34
CA PHE A 66 22.95 13.93 4.53
C PHE A 66 24.22 13.61 5.34
N ASN A 67 24.49 14.38 6.40
CA ASN A 67 25.69 14.24 7.23
C ASN A 67 25.43 13.53 8.57
N LYS A 68 24.18 13.21 8.88
CA LYS A 68 23.78 12.58 10.16
C LYS A 68 23.75 11.06 10.08
N GLU A 69 23.90 10.41 11.24
CA GLU A 69 23.60 8.98 11.36
C GLU A 69 22.09 8.71 11.19
N TRP A 70 21.79 7.64 10.46
CA TRP A 70 20.48 7.37 9.89
C TRP A 70 19.31 7.33 10.89
N PHE A 71 19.47 6.73 12.08
CA PHE A 71 18.41 6.63 13.09
C PHE A 71 18.00 7.98 13.68
N SER A 72 18.85 9.01 13.54
CA SER A 72 18.64 10.29 14.21
C SER A 72 17.49 11.10 13.61
N TYR A 73 17.09 10.83 12.37
CA TYR A 73 16.05 11.59 11.69
C TYR A 73 15.06 10.71 10.93
N ILE A 74 15.44 9.50 10.47
CA ILE A 74 14.57 8.72 9.58
C ILE A 74 13.26 8.32 10.27
N ARG A 75 13.30 8.00 11.58
CA ARG A 75 12.10 7.65 12.36
C ARG A 75 11.05 8.75 12.25
N ASP A 76 11.49 9.99 12.40
CA ASP A 76 10.61 11.16 12.40
C ASP A 76 10.10 11.45 10.98
N VAL A 77 10.94 11.21 9.95
CA VAL A 77 10.53 11.32 8.54
C VAL A 77 9.53 10.22 8.15
N THR A 78 9.69 9.00 8.65
CA THR A 78 8.83 7.85 8.31
C THR A 78 7.56 7.77 9.15
N ALA A 79 7.38 8.66 10.14
CA ALA A 79 6.22 8.67 11.01
C ALA A 79 4.93 9.03 10.25
N ASP A 80 5.06 9.86 9.21
CA ASP A 80 3.97 10.27 8.32
C ASP A 80 4.32 9.89 6.88
N TYR A 81 3.40 9.20 6.20
CA TYR A 81 3.65 8.67 4.85
C TYR A 81 3.78 9.79 3.81
N GLU A 82 2.89 10.77 3.81
CA GLU A 82 2.95 11.88 2.86
C GLU A 82 4.22 12.71 3.07
N TYR A 83 4.61 12.93 4.32
CA TYR A 83 5.87 13.56 4.67
C TYR A 83 7.07 12.72 4.22
N TYR A 84 7.04 11.40 4.37
CA TYR A 84 8.06 10.49 3.86
C TYR A 84 8.20 10.57 2.33
N ILE A 85 7.08 10.52 1.60
CA ILE A 85 7.09 10.64 0.14
C ILE A 85 7.61 12.01 -0.29
N SER A 86 7.14 13.08 0.35
CA SER A 86 7.65 14.43 0.11
C SER A 86 9.15 14.51 0.40
N TYR A 87 9.61 13.86 1.46
CA TYR A 87 11.02 13.77 1.81
C TYR A 87 11.84 13.07 0.73
N CYS A 88 11.41 11.90 0.26
CA CYS A 88 12.07 11.21 -0.84
C CYS A 88 12.16 12.09 -2.09
N LEU A 89 11.10 12.82 -2.43
CA LEU A 89 11.07 13.71 -3.59
C LEU A 89 12.01 14.91 -3.47
N HIS A 90 12.05 15.55 -2.30
CA HIS A 90 12.97 16.66 -2.02
C HIS A 90 14.41 16.17 -1.95
N TRP A 91 14.65 15.02 -1.32
CA TRP A 91 15.94 14.37 -1.25
C TRP A 91 16.49 14.02 -2.64
N LEU A 92 15.69 13.39 -3.50
CA LEU A 92 16.07 13.06 -4.88
C LEU A 92 16.46 14.30 -5.67
N ALA A 93 15.72 15.40 -5.52
CA ALA A 93 16.05 16.67 -6.15
C ALA A 93 17.37 17.24 -5.62
N TYR A 94 17.58 17.19 -4.30
CA TYR A 94 18.81 17.65 -3.64
C TYR A 94 20.03 16.82 -4.07
N ILE A 95 19.97 15.49 -4.05
CA ILE A 95 21.13 14.68 -4.46
C ILE A 95 21.44 14.85 -5.95
N LYS A 96 20.42 15.10 -6.78
CA LYS A 96 20.61 15.36 -8.21
C LYS A 96 21.32 16.69 -8.46
N SER A 97 21.02 17.74 -7.67
CA SER A 97 21.70 19.04 -7.77
C SER A 97 23.08 19.05 -7.08
N ALA A 98 23.22 18.34 -5.95
CA ALA A 98 24.41 18.37 -5.11
C ALA A 98 25.48 17.33 -5.51
N SER A 99 25.12 16.24 -6.20
CA SER A 99 26.08 15.19 -6.54
C SER A 99 27.03 15.64 -7.64
N LYS A 100 28.27 15.96 -7.25
CA LYS A 100 29.42 16.14 -8.16
C LYS A 100 30.00 14.81 -8.66
N THR A 101 29.48 13.68 -8.19
CA THR A 101 29.99 12.32 -8.46
C THR A 101 29.02 11.51 -9.31
N LEU A 102 29.53 10.63 -10.18
CA LEU A 102 28.76 9.66 -10.97
C LEU A 102 28.21 8.48 -10.14
N ASP A 103 28.31 8.56 -8.81
CA ASP A 103 27.82 7.51 -7.92
C ASP A 103 26.31 7.37 -7.98
N GLY A 104 25.83 6.12 -7.95
CA GLY A 104 24.42 5.81 -7.87
C GLY A 104 23.75 6.44 -6.66
N TYR A 105 22.54 6.98 -6.82
CA TYR A 105 21.75 7.62 -5.76
C TYR A 105 21.61 6.72 -4.53
N TYR A 106 21.46 5.41 -4.74
CA TYR A 106 21.40 4.41 -3.68
C TYR A 106 22.60 4.46 -2.73
N LYS A 107 23.80 4.82 -3.19
CA LYS A 107 25.00 4.96 -2.34
C LYS A 107 24.93 6.16 -1.40
N LYS A 108 24.12 7.17 -1.73
CA LYS A 108 23.85 8.33 -0.87
C LYS A 108 22.69 8.06 0.08
N CYS A 109 21.93 7.00 -0.16
CA CYS A 109 20.87 6.51 0.70
C CYS A 109 21.41 5.42 1.64
N LYS A 110 22.46 5.72 2.41
CA LYS A 110 23.07 4.76 3.35
C LYS A 110 22.10 4.25 4.43
N TRP A 111 20.96 4.93 4.61
CA TRP A 111 19.89 4.46 5.49
C TRP A 111 19.14 3.24 4.95
N LEU A 112 19.31 2.88 3.67
CA LEU A 112 18.68 1.70 3.07
C LEU A 112 19.40 0.41 3.46
N ASP A 113 20.73 0.45 3.59
CA ASP A 113 21.54 -0.69 4.02
C ASP A 113 22.60 -0.23 5.02
N LYS A 114 22.30 -0.46 6.31
CA LYS A 114 23.12 -0.07 7.46
C LYS A 114 24.52 -0.69 7.41
N ASN A 115 24.64 -1.92 6.92
CA ASN A 115 25.89 -2.69 6.98
C ASN A 115 26.65 -2.65 5.66
N GLY A 116 25.99 -2.29 4.54
CA GLY A 116 26.56 -2.42 3.21
C GLY A 116 26.91 -3.88 2.85
N GLU A 117 26.40 -4.82 3.64
CA GLU A 117 26.65 -6.26 3.53
C GLU A 117 25.71 -6.89 2.51
N THR A 118 24.59 -6.24 2.18
CA THR A 118 23.70 -6.70 1.14
C THR A 118 24.13 -6.09 -0.20
N ASN A 119 24.35 -6.94 -1.20
CA ASN A 119 24.54 -6.49 -2.58
C ASN A 119 23.24 -5.86 -3.19
N ASP A 120 22.21 -5.64 -2.36
CA ASP A 120 20.84 -5.29 -2.75
C ASP A 120 20.51 -3.81 -2.58
N SER A 121 21.48 -2.96 -2.22
CA SER A 121 21.25 -1.51 -2.03
C SER A 121 20.55 -0.83 -3.23
N THR A 122 20.80 -1.33 -4.45
CA THR A 122 20.10 -0.85 -5.65
C THR A 122 18.63 -1.23 -5.63
N MET A 123 18.30 -2.48 -5.31
CA MET A 123 16.92 -2.98 -5.23
C MET A 123 16.16 -2.28 -4.10
N LEU A 124 16.78 -2.15 -2.92
CA LEU A 124 16.22 -1.42 -1.79
C LEU A 124 15.88 0.02 -2.16
N PHE A 125 16.71 0.69 -2.95
CA PHE A 125 16.37 2.02 -3.43
C PHE A 125 15.14 2.01 -4.35
N LYS A 126 15.02 1.00 -5.24
CA LYS A 126 13.85 0.88 -6.11
C LYS A 126 12.57 0.63 -5.30
N THR A 127 12.63 -0.23 -4.28
CA THR A 127 11.45 -0.64 -3.50
C THR A 127 11.08 0.32 -2.39
N ASP A 128 12.05 1.04 -1.82
CA ASP A 128 11.82 1.78 -0.57
C ASP A 128 11.86 3.29 -0.81
N VAL A 129 12.44 3.76 -1.92
CA VAL A 129 12.43 5.18 -2.31
C VAL A 129 11.52 5.41 -3.51
N ILE A 130 11.68 4.63 -4.57
CA ILE A 130 10.97 4.88 -5.83
C ILE A 130 9.54 4.34 -5.81
N ARG A 131 9.34 3.07 -5.42
CA ARG A 131 8.01 2.48 -5.38
C ARG A 131 7.02 3.28 -4.53
N PRO A 132 7.37 3.77 -3.32
CA PRO A 132 6.42 4.53 -2.51
C PRO A 132 5.97 5.84 -3.17
N ILE A 133 6.84 6.50 -3.96
CA ILE A 133 6.45 7.68 -4.75
C ILE A 133 5.41 7.30 -5.81
N LEU A 134 5.62 6.19 -6.51
CA LEU A 134 4.70 5.72 -7.53
C LEU A 134 3.38 5.26 -6.93
N ASP A 135 3.41 4.56 -5.81
CA ASP A 135 2.22 4.13 -5.07
C ASP A 135 1.39 5.32 -4.62
N TYR A 136 2.03 6.39 -4.14
CA TYR A 136 1.31 7.63 -3.80
C TYR A 136 0.61 8.23 -5.02
N ILE A 137 1.26 8.27 -6.19
CA ILE A 137 0.64 8.78 -7.42
C ILE A 137 -0.51 7.89 -7.86
N ILE A 138 -0.31 6.57 -7.90
CA ILE A 138 -1.35 5.60 -8.26
C ILE A 138 -2.52 5.75 -7.30
N PHE A 139 -2.26 5.84 -6.00
CA PHE A 139 -3.25 6.04 -4.96
C PHE A 139 -4.10 7.30 -5.21
N GLN A 140 -3.46 8.44 -5.48
CA GLN A 140 -4.15 9.70 -5.77
C GLN A 140 -4.88 9.69 -7.12
N LEU A 141 -4.46 8.87 -8.08
CA LEU A 141 -5.19 8.65 -9.33
C LEU A 141 -6.39 7.71 -9.16
N GLN A 142 -6.35 6.86 -8.12
CA GLN A 142 -7.37 5.92 -7.71
C GLN A 142 -8.21 6.48 -6.55
N GLU A 143 -8.58 7.77 -6.56
CA GLU A 143 -9.29 8.44 -5.45
C GLU A 143 -10.55 7.72 -4.90
N GLU A 144 -11.02 6.64 -5.54
CA GLU A 144 -11.96 5.64 -5.00
C GLU A 144 -11.41 4.69 -3.91
N SER A 145 -10.10 4.62 -3.59
CA SER A 145 -9.60 3.44 -2.86
C SER A 145 -8.49 3.67 -1.81
N TYR A 146 -8.61 4.72 -0.98
CA TYR A 146 -7.77 4.85 0.23
C TYR A 146 -7.94 3.66 1.16
N ILE A 147 -9.17 3.17 1.26
CA ILE A 147 -9.47 2.03 2.11
C ILE A 147 -8.77 0.75 1.64
N LEU A 148 -8.74 0.42 0.33
CA LEU A 148 -8.02 -0.79 -0.10
C LEU A 148 -6.52 -0.67 0.10
N TYR A 149 -5.95 0.54 -0.02
CA TYR A 149 -4.54 0.78 0.29
C TYR A 149 -4.26 0.49 1.77
N LEU A 150 -5.11 0.99 2.68
CA LEU A 150 -4.98 0.71 4.11
C LEU A 150 -5.13 -0.80 4.39
N LEU A 151 -6.05 -1.47 3.71
CA LEU A 151 -6.20 -2.92 3.79
C LEU A 151 -4.93 -3.66 3.32
N ASP A 152 -4.29 -3.23 2.22
CA ASP A 152 -3.02 -3.82 1.78
C ASP A 152 -1.87 -3.55 2.75
N ARG A 153 -1.82 -2.36 3.36
CA ARG A 153 -0.84 -2.02 4.40
C ARG A 153 -1.03 -2.89 5.65
N TYR A 154 -2.27 -3.09 6.07
CA TYR A 154 -2.59 -3.97 7.19
C TYR A 154 -2.21 -5.42 6.87
N LYS A 155 -2.55 -5.93 5.67
CA LYS A 155 -2.07 -7.24 5.20
C LYS A 155 -0.55 -7.36 5.30
N GLN A 156 0.20 -6.40 4.78
CA GLN A 156 1.66 -6.42 4.84
C GLN A 156 2.18 -6.36 6.29
N ARG A 157 1.53 -5.59 7.17
CA ARG A 157 1.85 -5.54 8.60
C ARG A 157 1.74 -6.92 9.24
N ILE A 158 0.60 -7.57 9.04
CA ILE A 158 0.27 -8.88 9.62
C ILE A 158 1.18 -9.98 9.06
N GLU A 159 1.39 -10.01 7.74
CA GLU A 159 2.16 -11.09 7.09
C GLU A 159 3.68 -10.97 7.29
N ARG A 160 4.22 -9.78 7.63
CA ARG A 160 5.67 -9.54 7.68
C ARG A 160 6.22 -9.21 9.06
N PHE A 161 5.47 -8.47 9.89
CA PHE A 161 6.03 -7.81 11.06
C PHE A 161 5.43 -8.29 12.38
N GLU A 162 4.16 -8.66 12.40
CA GLU A 162 3.56 -9.20 13.62
C GLU A 162 3.85 -10.70 13.76
N LYS A 163 4.18 -11.12 14.99
CA LYS A 163 4.39 -12.54 15.28
C LYS A 163 3.08 -13.30 15.04
N LEU A 164 3.09 -14.13 14.01
CA LEU A 164 1.98 -14.99 13.57
C LEU A 164 1.33 -15.77 14.73
N GLU A 165 2.11 -16.15 15.75
CA GLU A 165 1.63 -16.84 16.97
C GLU A 165 0.56 -16.06 17.76
N SER A 166 0.60 -14.72 17.74
CA SER A 166 -0.37 -13.87 18.46
C SER A 166 -1.68 -13.61 17.69
N ILE A 167 -1.67 -13.82 16.38
CA ILE A 167 -2.82 -13.56 15.48
C ILE A 167 -3.48 -14.86 15.06
N GLY A 168 -2.72 -15.94 14.88
CA GLY A 168 -3.25 -17.24 14.50
C GLY A 168 -4.26 -17.79 15.52
N SER A 169 -4.23 -17.38 16.77
CA SER A 169 -5.23 -17.81 17.77
C SER A 169 -6.50 -16.96 17.79
N LYS A 170 -6.52 -15.81 17.11
CA LYS A 170 -7.63 -14.86 17.12
C LYS A 170 -8.86 -15.42 16.40
N SER A 171 -10.02 -15.18 16.99
CA SER A 171 -11.34 -15.35 16.37
C SER A 171 -11.57 -14.30 15.28
N GLU A 172 -12.56 -14.53 14.41
CA GLU A 172 -12.98 -13.56 13.38
C GLU A 172 -13.27 -12.17 13.99
N LEU A 173 -13.97 -12.14 15.14
CA LEU A 173 -14.26 -10.90 15.87
C LEU A 173 -13.00 -10.20 16.40
N GLU A 174 -12.00 -10.94 16.86
CA GLU A 174 -10.73 -10.36 17.31
C GLU A 174 -9.92 -9.82 16.13
N LEU A 175 -9.96 -10.49 14.97
CA LEU A 175 -9.33 -10.02 13.73
C LEU A 175 -10.02 -8.77 13.18
N GLN A 176 -11.35 -8.70 13.26
CA GLN A 176 -12.13 -7.50 12.95
C GLN A 176 -11.72 -6.34 13.86
N LYS A 177 -11.67 -6.53 15.18
CA LYS A 177 -11.24 -5.48 16.12
C LYS A 177 -9.80 -5.00 15.88
N ASP A 178 -8.90 -5.90 15.51
CA ASP A 178 -7.51 -5.56 15.20
C ASP A 178 -7.42 -4.70 13.95
N LEU A 179 -8.13 -5.09 12.88
CA LEU A 179 -8.24 -4.30 11.66
C LEU A 179 -8.89 -2.94 11.94
N PHE A 180 -9.93 -2.89 12.77
CA PHE A 180 -10.58 -1.65 13.17
C PHE A 180 -9.60 -0.67 13.82
N LEU A 181 -8.84 -1.14 14.83
CA LEU A 181 -7.84 -0.32 15.52
C LEU A 181 -6.77 0.18 14.55
N PHE A 182 -6.30 -0.68 13.64
CA PHE A 182 -5.38 -0.27 12.60
C PHE A 182 -5.97 0.86 11.74
N LEU A 183 -7.17 0.67 11.20
CA LEU A 183 -7.81 1.68 10.35
C LEU A 183 -8.00 3.00 11.10
N PHE A 184 -8.47 2.94 12.35
CA PHE A 184 -8.61 4.10 13.22
C PHE A 184 -7.29 4.85 13.43
N ASP A 185 -6.20 4.14 13.76
CA ASP A 185 -4.87 4.72 13.97
C ASP A 185 -4.29 5.38 12.70
N GLN A 186 -4.73 4.96 11.51
CA GLN A 186 -4.31 5.58 10.24
C GLN A 186 -5.05 6.89 9.94
N GLY A 187 -5.87 7.40 10.86
CA GLY A 187 -6.51 8.70 10.72
C GLY A 187 -7.67 8.70 9.73
N THR A 188 -8.38 7.57 9.60
CA THR A 188 -9.59 7.45 8.75
C THR A 188 -10.77 8.33 9.22
N GLU A 189 -10.56 9.26 10.17
CA GLU A 189 -11.53 10.28 10.58
C GLU A 189 -11.85 11.31 9.48
N PHE A 190 -11.10 11.35 8.37
CA PHE A 190 -11.37 12.26 7.27
C PHE A 190 -12.39 11.69 6.28
N ALA A 191 -13.61 12.24 6.36
CA ALA A 191 -14.74 12.07 5.44
C ALA A 191 -15.63 10.83 5.61
N GLY A 192 -16.12 10.58 6.83
CA GLY A 192 -17.38 9.83 7.03
C GLY A 192 -17.25 8.45 7.67
N PHE A 193 -16.32 8.31 8.61
CA PHE A 193 -16.20 7.12 9.45
C PHE A 193 -17.37 7.03 10.46
N GLU A 194 -18.54 6.57 10.00
CA GLU A 194 -19.57 6.00 10.86
C GLU A 194 -19.31 4.50 10.97
N ALA A 195 -18.16 4.13 11.55
CA ALA A 195 -17.92 2.75 11.95
C ALA A 195 -18.79 2.44 13.17
N HIS A 196 -20.09 2.28 12.94
CA HIS A 196 -20.93 1.53 13.83
C HIS A 196 -20.41 0.10 13.75
N ASN A 197 -19.66 -0.33 14.77
CA ASN A 197 -19.59 -1.76 15.08
C ASN A 197 -21.03 -2.28 14.98
N SER A 198 -21.28 -3.15 14.01
CA SER A 198 -22.60 -3.67 13.64
C SER A 198 -23.67 -2.61 13.30
N VAL A 199 -23.79 -2.25 12.02
CA VAL A 199 -25.07 -1.73 11.51
C VAL A 199 -26.01 -2.92 11.37
N SER A 200 -27.01 -3.00 12.24
CA SER A 200 -28.02 -4.06 12.17
C SER A 200 -28.88 -3.88 10.93
N THR A 201 -28.82 -4.86 10.03
CA THR A 201 -29.57 -4.90 8.78
C THR A 201 -30.60 -6.00 8.79
N GLY A 202 -31.60 -5.92 7.89
CA GLY A 202 -32.53 -7.03 7.65
C GLY A 202 -31.83 -8.34 7.22
N ASN A 203 -30.56 -8.28 6.84
CA ASN A 203 -29.73 -9.38 6.34
C ASN A 203 -28.55 -9.73 7.28
N GLY A 204 -28.53 -9.25 8.53
CA GLY A 204 -27.43 -9.47 9.50
C GLY A 204 -26.69 -8.19 9.86
N GLU A 205 -25.48 -8.29 10.42
CA GLU A 205 -24.68 -7.13 10.82
C GLU A 205 -23.49 -6.96 9.89
N MET A 206 -23.29 -5.75 9.35
CA MET A 206 -22.12 -5.43 8.54
C MET A 206 -20.89 -5.27 9.44
N ASP A 207 -19.75 -5.85 9.03
CA ASP A 207 -18.51 -5.74 9.79
C ASP A 207 -17.95 -4.32 9.76
N PHE A 208 -17.83 -3.73 8.57
CA PHE A 208 -17.43 -2.33 8.39
C PHE A 208 -18.29 -1.63 7.36
N TYR A 209 -18.84 -0.51 7.79
CA TYR A 209 -19.43 0.51 6.94
C TYR A 209 -18.57 1.76 6.99
N ILE A 210 -18.11 2.22 5.83
CA ILE A 210 -17.22 3.36 5.71
C ILE A 210 -17.81 4.26 4.63
N LYS A 211 -18.03 5.54 4.93
CA LYS A 211 -18.22 6.52 3.86
C LYS A 211 -16.83 6.97 3.42
N CYS A 212 -16.50 6.77 2.15
CA CYS A 212 -15.30 7.28 1.53
C CYS A 212 -15.72 8.44 0.64
N GLN A 213 -15.35 9.67 1.02
CA GLN A 213 -15.73 10.88 0.26
C GLN A 213 -17.25 11.08 0.08
N GLY A 214 -18.05 10.55 1.00
CA GLY A 214 -19.51 10.59 0.93
C GLY A 214 -20.17 9.37 0.27
N GLU A 215 -19.39 8.53 -0.44
CA GLU A 215 -19.88 7.30 -1.03
C GLU A 215 -19.75 6.11 -0.07
N PRO A 216 -20.76 5.23 0.03
CA PRO A 216 -20.72 4.09 0.93
C PRO A 216 -19.77 2.99 0.41
N PHE A 217 -18.96 2.44 1.31
CA PHE A 217 -18.03 1.34 1.09
C PHE A 217 -18.20 0.29 2.20
N VAL A 218 -18.27 -0.99 1.83
CA VAL A 218 -18.43 -2.10 2.78
C VAL A 218 -17.17 -2.95 2.82
N ILE A 219 -16.71 -3.32 4.02
CA ILE A 219 -15.73 -4.40 4.19
C ILE A 219 -16.41 -5.54 4.94
N GLU A 220 -16.38 -6.72 4.35
CA GLU A 220 -16.81 -7.96 4.98
C GLU A 220 -15.57 -8.79 5.34
N VAL A 221 -15.37 -9.06 6.63
CA VAL A 221 -14.24 -9.82 7.14
C VAL A 221 -14.63 -11.28 7.35
N LYS A 222 -13.80 -12.20 6.85
CA LYS A 222 -14.01 -13.64 7.04
C LYS A 222 -12.78 -14.35 7.53
N LEU A 223 -12.95 -15.36 8.38
CA LEU A 223 -11.89 -16.31 8.74
C LEU A 223 -12.12 -17.64 8.01
N TYR A 224 -11.33 -17.90 6.96
CA TYR A 224 -11.38 -19.16 6.24
C TYR A 224 -10.75 -20.32 7.02
N LYS A 225 -11.42 -21.47 6.95
CA LYS A 225 -10.94 -22.77 7.45
C LYS A 225 -11.10 -23.79 6.33
N GLU A 226 -10.11 -24.65 6.14
CA GLU A 226 -10.14 -25.69 5.12
C GLU A 226 -11.45 -26.52 5.20
N GLY A 227 -12.02 -26.84 4.04
CA GLY A 227 -13.25 -27.64 3.94
C GLY A 227 -14.57 -26.89 4.20
N LYS A 228 -14.53 -25.59 4.53
CA LYS A 228 -15.76 -24.77 4.61
C LYS A 228 -16.20 -24.25 3.24
N ASP A 229 -17.51 -24.19 3.04
CA ASP A 229 -18.13 -23.57 1.87
C ASP A 229 -17.99 -22.04 1.92
N THR A 230 -17.35 -21.46 0.92
CA THR A 230 -17.03 -20.03 0.84
C THR A 230 -17.99 -19.24 -0.05
N ARG A 231 -18.94 -19.92 -0.73
CA ARG A 231 -19.87 -19.27 -1.68
C ARG A 231 -20.75 -18.20 -1.03
N HIS A 232 -21.07 -18.37 0.25
CA HIS A 232 -21.91 -17.41 0.98
C HIS A 232 -21.19 -16.10 1.31
N TYR A 233 -19.85 -16.05 1.28
CA TYR A 233 -19.09 -14.85 1.60
C TYR A 233 -19.37 -13.72 0.61
N LEU A 234 -19.34 -14.04 -0.69
CA LEU A 234 -19.62 -13.07 -1.74
C LEU A 234 -21.08 -12.62 -1.69
N SER A 235 -22.01 -13.57 -1.59
CA SER A 235 -23.45 -13.27 -1.47
C SER A 235 -23.78 -12.33 -0.31
N GLN A 236 -23.09 -12.48 0.83
CA GLN A 236 -23.27 -11.62 2.00
C GLN A 236 -22.80 -10.19 1.72
N LEU A 237 -21.60 -10.01 1.17
CA LEU A 237 -21.09 -8.70 0.79
C LEU A 237 -21.98 -8.01 -0.25
N THR A 238 -22.39 -8.71 -1.30
CA THR A 238 -23.29 -8.16 -2.33
C THR A 238 -24.63 -7.73 -1.75
N ALA A 239 -25.19 -8.49 -0.80
CA ALA A 239 -26.43 -8.11 -0.12
C ALA A 239 -26.29 -6.81 0.68
N TYR A 240 -25.16 -6.65 1.39
CA TYR A 240 -24.86 -5.42 2.14
C TYR A 240 -24.64 -4.22 1.22
N MET A 241 -23.87 -4.39 0.15
CA MET A 241 -23.66 -3.35 -0.85
C MET A 241 -24.99 -2.87 -1.46
N SER A 242 -25.84 -3.82 -1.88
CA SER A 242 -27.15 -3.49 -2.45
C SER A 242 -28.06 -2.76 -1.46
N GLN A 243 -27.98 -3.08 -0.17
CA GLN A 243 -28.87 -2.49 0.82
C GLN A 243 -28.56 -1.01 1.09
N ILE A 244 -27.29 -0.65 1.09
CA ILE A 244 -26.86 0.72 1.41
C ILE A 244 -26.50 1.54 0.17
N GLY A 245 -26.64 0.95 -1.02
CA GLY A 245 -26.29 1.59 -2.29
C GLY A 245 -24.78 1.76 -2.47
N ALA A 246 -23.96 0.87 -1.90
CA ALA A 246 -22.52 0.90 -2.12
C ALA A 246 -22.19 0.40 -3.52
N GLU A 247 -21.53 1.24 -4.31
CA GLU A 247 -20.98 0.88 -5.60
C GLU A 247 -19.78 -0.07 -5.45
N TYR A 248 -19.02 0.07 -4.36
CA TYR A 248 -17.80 -0.69 -4.11
C TYR A 248 -17.79 -1.40 -2.76
N GLY A 249 -17.13 -2.55 -2.69
CA GLY A 249 -16.94 -3.29 -1.44
C GLY A 249 -15.73 -4.22 -1.46
N CYS A 250 -15.29 -4.64 -0.28
CA CYS A 250 -14.16 -5.54 -0.12
C CYS A 250 -14.50 -6.76 0.74
N LEU A 251 -14.21 -7.94 0.20
CA LEU A 251 -14.17 -9.19 0.97
C LEU A 251 -12.73 -9.41 1.47
N TYR A 252 -12.56 -9.31 2.79
CA TYR A 252 -11.26 -9.35 3.47
C TYR A 252 -11.10 -10.64 4.26
N ILE A 253 -10.39 -11.62 3.68
CA ILE A 253 -10.36 -13.00 4.16
C ILE A 253 -9.04 -13.30 4.88
N PHE A 254 -9.11 -13.57 6.18
CA PHE A 254 -8.01 -14.15 6.93
C PHE A 254 -7.97 -15.66 6.75
N THR A 255 -6.76 -16.23 6.68
CA THR A 255 -6.59 -17.68 6.59
C THR A 255 -5.26 -18.14 7.19
N LYS A 256 -5.27 -19.33 7.81
CA LYS A 256 -4.03 -20.05 8.17
C LYS A 256 -3.52 -20.93 7.05
N GLU A 257 -4.37 -21.21 6.08
CA GLU A 257 -4.05 -22.04 4.94
C GLU A 257 -3.30 -21.22 3.92
N ASP A 258 -2.40 -21.88 3.20
CA ASP A 258 -1.61 -21.27 2.16
C ASP A 258 -2.44 -21.12 0.88
N VAL A 259 -3.44 -20.24 0.94
CA VAL A 259 -4.43 -20.02 -0.11
C VAL A 259 -4.62 -18.54 -0.41
N THR A 260 -5.07 -18.23 -1.62
CA THR A 260 -5.57 -16.92 -2.03
C THR A 260 -6.93 -17.06 -2.70
N PHE A 261 -7.81 -16.10 -2.48
CA PHE A 261 -9.14 -16.08 -3.06
C PHE A 261 -9.21 -15.11 -4.23
N ASN A 262 -9.77 -15.57 -5.34
CA ASN A 262 -10.01 -14.79 -6.56
C ASN A 262 -11.48 -14.92 -6.96
N LEU A 263 -12.05 -13.89 -7.57
CA LEU A 263 -13.39 -13.99 -8.16
C LEU A 263 -13.35 -14.82 -9.44
N ARG A 264 -14.40 -15.61 -9.70
CA ARG A 264 -14.54 -16.36 -10.97
C ARG A 264 -14.58 -15.44 -12.19
N GLU A 265 -15.26 -14.31 -12.06
CA GLU A 265 -15.36 -13.26 -13.07
C GLU A 265 -14.88 -11.95 -12.44
N ALA A 266 -14.25 -11.09 -13.24
CA ALA A 266 -13.83 -9.78 -12.75
C ALA A 266 -15.08 -8.91 -12.53
N GLU A 267 -15.56 -8.84 -11.28
CA GLU A 267 -16.53 -7.83 -10.88
C GLU A 267 -15.78 -6.52 -10.59
N GLU A 268 -16.05 -5.49 -11.39
CA GLU A 268 -15.37 -4.19 -11.26
C GLU A 268 -15.64 -3.49 -9.90
N SER A 269 -16.68 -3.92 -9.18
CA SER A 269 -17.15 -3.34 -7.91
C SER A 269 -16.69 -4.08 -6.65
N ILE A 270 -16.17 -5.31 -6.76
CA ILE A 270 -15.83 -6.14 -5.58
C ILE A 270 -14.34 -6.47 -5.55
N TYR A 271 -13.71 -6.13 -4.42
CA TYR A 271 -12.31 -6.43 -4.16
C TYR A 271 -12.17 -7.60 -3.21
N VAL A 272 -11.33 -8.58 -3.55
CA VAL A 272 -11.01 -9.70 -2.65
C VAL A 272 -9.56 -9.56 -2.19
N LYS A 273 -9.35 -9.55 -0.88
CA LYS A 273 -8.01 -9.52 -0.28
C LYS A 273 -7.87 -10.66 0.71
N THR A 274 -6.84 -11.46 0.52
CA THR A 274 -6.52 -12.58 1.43
C THR A 274 -5.33 -12.21 2.31
N VAL A 275 -5.45 -12.43 3.62
CA VAL A 275 -4.40 -12.22 4.62
C VAL A 275 -4.00 -13.56 5.23
N TYR A 276 -2.73 -13.89 5.10
CA TYR A 276 -2.16 -15.09 5.68
C TYR A 276 -1.75 -14.87 7.15
N ILE A 277 -2.31 -15.68 8.03
CA ILE A 277 -2.06 -15.69 9.49
C ILE A 277 -1.59 -17.06 9.97
N GLY A 278 -1.17 -17.94 9.06
CA GLY A 278 -0.61 -19.25 9.38
C GLY A 278 0.89 -19.18 9.67
N GLU A 279 1.52 -20.30 9.98
CA GLU A 279 2.90 -20.33 10.49
C GLU A 279 3.99 -20.27 9.41
N LYS A 280 3.64 -20.46 8.13
CA LYS A 280 4.63 -20.48 7.04
C LYS A 280 5.16 -19.09 6.75
N THR A 281 6.48 -18.95 6.70
CA THR A 281 7.12 -17.74 6.19
C THR A 281 6.83 -17.55 4.70
N PRO A 282 6.84 -16.31 4.17
CA PRO A 282 6.53 -16.04 2.76
C PRO A 282 7.34 -16.86 1.75
N CYS A 283 8.61 -17.18 2.05
CA CYS A 283 9.49 -17.98 1.18
C CYS A 283 9.14 -19.48 1.15
N ASN A 284 8.37 -19.97 2.11
CA ASN A 284 7.97 -21.38 2.23
C ASN A 284 6.52 -21.61 1.80
N LYS A 285 5.88 -20.60 1.21
CA LYS A 285 4.49 -20.67 0.75
C LYS A 285 4.41 -21.23 -0.66
N GLU A 286 3.51 -22.19 -0.85
CA GLU A 286 3.04 -22.76 -2.12
C GLU A 286 1.55 -22.43 -2.26
N THR A 287 1.26 -21.14 -2.45
CA THR A 287 -0.10 -20.61 -2.36
C THR A 287 -1.00 -21.21 -3.44
N LYS A 288 -2.11 -21.82 -3.00
CA LYS A 288 -3.17 -22.35 -3.88
C LYS A 288 -4.23 -21.28 -4.13
N GLU A 289 -4.79 -21.26 -5.33
CA GLU A 289 -5.90 -20.37 -5.65
C GLU A 289 -7.24 -21.04 -5.39
N ILE A 290 -8.14 -20.34 -4.71
CA ILE A 290 -9.54 -20.70 -4.55
C ILE A 290 -10.37 -19.66 -5.31
N VAL A 291 -11.23 -20.15 -6.21
CA VAL A 291 -12.16 -19.30 -6.96
C VAL A 291 -13.48 -19.22 -6.20
N LEU A 292 -13.92 -17.99 -5.92
CA LEU A 292 -15.23 -17.67 -5.34
C LEU A 292 -16.31 -17.59 -6.43
#